data_AF-A0A533RT75-F1
#
_entry.id   AF-A0A533RT75-F1
#
_cell.length_a   1.000
_cell.length_b   1.000
_cell.length_c   1.000
_cell.angle_alpha   90.00
_cell.angle_beta   90.00
_cell.angle_gamma   90.00
#
_symmetry.space_group_name_H-M   'P 1'
#
loop_
_entity.id
_entity.type
_entity.pdbx_description
1 polymer ?
#
loop_
_entity_poly.entity_id
_entity_poly.type
_entity_poly.pdbx_seq_one_letter_code
_entity_poly.pdbx_strand_id
1 'polypeptide(L)'
;MSAVNERIERSLVEICGEDRVRTDRRERKMYSFDIGAMPALVKPMVPAGLAGAVVRPVSEEQLVELVKLAQREGMSLVPRGWATSGYGGVLPRNGAAVVDLSGWQRVLAVDPQALTAT
;
A
#
# COMPACT_ATOMS: atom_id res chain seq x y z
N MET A 1 15.65 -7.53 -7.55
CA MET A 1 15.01 -7.58 -6.21
C MET A 1 13.53 -7.81 -6.42
N SER A 2 13.07 -8.98 -5.99
CA SER A 2 11.91 -9.67 -6.54
C SER A 2 10.59 -9.07 -6.06
N ALA A 3 9.51 -9.41 -6.76
CA ALA A 3 8.17 -9.28 -6.20
C ALA A 3 8.08 -10.03 -4.86
N VAL A 4 6.94 -9.89 -4.18
CA VAL A 4 6.52 -10.93 -3.22
C VAL A 4 6.65 -12.31 -3.88
N ASN A 5 6.92 -13.36 -3.10
CA ASN A 5 7.01 -14.70 -3.66
C ASN A 5 5.62 -15.19 -4.13
N GLU A 6 5.60 -16.23 -4.97
CA GLU A 6 4.37 -16.75 -5.59
C GLU A 6 3.31 -17.19 -4.57
N ARG A 7 3.73 -17.70 -3.41
CA ARG A 7 2.81 -18.10 -2.35
C ARG A 7 2.07 -16.88 -1.78
N ILE A 8 2.81 -15.82 -1.46
CA ILE A 8 2.22 -14.57 -0.95
C ILE A 8 1.37 -13.92 -2.05
N GLU A 9 1.85 -13.85 -3.28
CA GLU A 9 1.09 -13.29 -4.40
C GLU A 9 -0.28 -13.97 -4.56
N ARG A 10 -0.32 -15.30 -4.51
CA ARG A 10 -1.57 -16.07 -4.57
C ARG A 10 -2.51 -15.72 -3.44
N SER A 11 -2.03 -15.65 -2.20
CA SER A 11 -2.84 -15.25 -1.05
C SER A 11 -3.34 -13.80 -1.16
N LEU A 12 -2.54 -12.88 -1.71
CA LEU A 12 -3.00 -11.51 -1.97
C LEU A 12 -4.13 -11.48 -3.00
N VAL A 13 -4.02 -12.28 -4.06
CA VAL A 13 -5.06 -12.42 -5.10
C VAL A 13 -6.32 -13.07 -4.54
N GLU A 14 -6.20 -14.08 -3.68
CA GLU A 14 -7.34 -14.69 -2.98
C GLU A 14 -8.09 -13.67 -2.10
N ILE A 15 -7.37 -12.77 -1.42
CA ILE A 15 -7.98 -11.76 -0.54
C ILE A 15 -8.60 -10.61 -1.32
N CYS A 16 -7.87 -10.03 -2.27
CA CYS A 16 -8.26 -8.77 -2.93
C CYS A 16 -8.85 -8.94 -4.33
N GLY A 17 -8.66 -10.10 -4.97
CA GLY A 17 -8.95 -10.35 -6.38
C GLY A 17 -7.79 -9.96 -7.30
N GLU A 18 -7.70 -10.63 -8.46
CA GLU A 18 -6.60 -10.49 -9.43
C GLU A 18 -6.46 -9.05 -9.97
N ASP A 19 -7.58 -8.36 -10.19
CA ASP A 19 -7.58 -6.98 -10.68
C ASP A 19 -7.06 -5.95 -9.67
N ARG A 20 -6.97 -6.34 -8.39
CA ARG A 20 -6.61 -5.46 -7.27
C ARG A 20 -5.20 -5.70 -6.74
N VAL A 21 -4.45 -6.63 -7.34
CA VAL A 21 -3.08 -6.98 -6.97
C VAL A 21 -2.14 -6.75 -8.15
N ARG A 22 -1.03 -6.06 -7.91
CA ARG A 22 -0.04 -5.75 -8.94
C ARG A 22 1.37 -6.04 -8.45
N THR A 23 2.03 -6.96 -9.14
CA THR A 23 3.40 -7.42 -8.87
C THR A 23 4.37 -7.09 -10.01
N ASP A 24 3.86 -6.48 -11.09
CA ASP A 24 4.68 -6.02 -12.20
C ASP A 24 5.59 -4.87 -11.78
N ARG A 25 6.77 -4.81 -12.40
CA ARG A 25 7.82 -3.87 -12.01
C ARG A 25 7.40 -2.41 -12.19
N ARG A 26 6.57 -2.08 -13.19
CA ARG A 26 6.21 -0.69 -13.49
C ARG A 26 5.32 -0.14 -12.39
N GLU A 27 4.26 -0.85 -12.05
CA GLU A 27 3.31 -0.39 -11.04
C GLU A 27 3.95 -0.32 -9.66
N ARG A 28 4.72 -1.34 -9.29
CA ARG A 28 5.51 -1.31 -8.04
C ARG A 28 6.44 -0.11 -7.95
N LYS A 29 7.08 0.28 -9.07
CA LYS A 29 7.95 1.46 -9.10
C LYS A 29 7.14 2.75 -8.96
N MET A 30 5.96 2.84 -9.58
CA MET A 30 5.07 3.99 -9.44
C MET A 30 4.59 4.19 -7.99
N TYR A 31 4.42 3.09 -7.28
CA TYR A 31 3.98 3.09 -5.87
C TYR A 31 5.13 3.17 -4.87
N SER A 32 6.38 3.31 -5.33
CA SER A 32 7.58 3.42 -4.47
C SER A 32 8.13 4.84 -4.36
N PHE A 33 7.31 5.86 -4.66
CA PHE A 33 7.65 7.27 -4.48
C PHE A 33 6.44 8.07 -3.95
N ASP A 34 6.70 9.26 -3.41
CA ASP A 34 5.71 10.28 -3.09
C ASP A 34 5.98 11.57 -3.87
N ILE A 35 5.21 12.63 -3.63
CA ILE A 35 5.41 13.91 -4.32
C ILE A 35 6.79 14.56 -4.04
N GLY A 36 7.49 14.11 -2.99
CA GLY A 36 8.76 14.66 -2.56
C GLY A 36 9.88 14.31 -3.53
N ALA A 37 10.45 15.33 -4.16
CA ALA A 37 11.68 15.18 -4.94
C ALA A 37 12.88 15.26 -4.00
N MET A 38 13.39 14.12 -3.54
CA MET A 38 14.58 14.11 -2.71
C MET A 38 15.85 14.49 -3.49
N PRO A 39 16.68 15.41 -2.95
CA PRO A 39 17.98 15.72 -3.53
C PRO A 39 18.85 14.48 -3.70
N ALA A 40 19.62 14.44 -4.79
CA ALA A 40 20.47 13.29 -5.11
C ALA A 40 21.49 12.96 -3.99
N LEU A 41 21.90 13.97 -3.21
CA LEU A 41 22.82 13.81 -2.10
C LEU A 41 22.23 13.00 -0.93
N VAL A 42 20.93 13.14 -0.65
CA VAL A 42 20.28 12.48 0.50
C VAL A 42 19.55 11.19 0.12
N LYS A 43 19.20 11.02 -1.16
CA LYS A 43 18.48 9.85 -1.67
C LYS A 43 19.10 8.50 -1.28
N PRO A 44 20.44 8.30 -1.29
CA PRO A 44 21.04 7.03 -0.86
C PRO A 44 20.91 6.74 0.64
N MET A 45 20.67 7.75 1.47
CA MET A 45 20.55 7.61 2.92
C MET A 45 19.14 7.24 3.37
N VAL A 46 18.14 7.38 2.48
CA VAL A 46 16.76 7.07 2.82
C VAL A 46 16.49 5.57 2.61
N PRO A 47 15.89 4.89 3.59
CA PRO A 47 15.57 3.46 3.50
C PRO A 47 14.36 3.18 2.59
N ALA A 48 14.32 3.81 1.42
CA ALA A 48 13.31 3.60 0.39
C ALA A 48 13.78 2.53 -0.60
N GLY A 49 12.93 1.52 -0.78
CA GLY A 49 13.13 0.42 -1.69
C GLY A 49 12.05 0.37 -2.77
N LEU A 50 12.00 -0.78 -3.45
CA LEU A 50 10.93 -1.11 -4.39
C LEU A 50 9.88 -1.96 -3.66
N ALA A 51 8.60 -1.55 -3.75
CA ALA A 51 7.47 -2.35 -3.29
C ALA A 51 7.58 -3.80 -3.79
N GLY A 52 7.15 -4.78 -3.00
CA GLY A 52 7.01 -6.17 -3.40
C GLY A 52 5.73 -6.42 -4.20
N ALA A 53 4.66 -5.74 -3.80
CA ALA A 53 3.34 -5.75 -4.43
C ALA A 53 2.61 -4.43 -4.15
N VAL A 54 1.61 -4.12 -4.97
CA VAL A 54 0.60 -3.10 -4.70
C VAL A 54 -0.74 -3.80 -4.57
N VAL A 55 -1.48 -3.53 -3.50
CA VAL A 55 -2.77 -4.14 -3.23
C VAL A 55 -3.82 -3.08 -2.94
N ARG A 56 -5.03 -3.30 -3.44
CA ARG A 56 -6.16 -2.36 -3.34
C ARG A 56 -7.37 -3.06 -2.74
N PRO A 57 -7.42 -3.26 -1.41
CA PRO A 57 -8.61 -3.83 -0.79
C PRO A 57 -9.81 -2.90 -1.02
N VAL A 58 -11.02 -3.46 -1.02
CA VAL A 58 -12.28 -2.70 -1.22
C VAL A 58 -13.21 -2.75 -0.01
N SER A 59 -12.85 -3.52 1.01
CA SER A 59 -13.63 -3.65 2.23
C SER A 59 -12.74 -3.81 3.45
N GLU A 60 -13.31 -3.58 4.62
CA GLU A 60 -12.64 -3.75 5.91
C GLU A 60 -12.20 -5.20 6.11
N GLU A 61 -13.02 -6.17 5.71
CA GLU A 61 -12.70 -7.59 5.84
C GLU A 61 -11.46 -7.96 5.04
N GLN A 62 -11.34 -7.47 3.80
CA GLN A 62 -10.14 -7.69 2.99
C GLN A 62 -8.91 -7.06 3.63
N LEU A 63 -9.03 -5.83 4.16
CA LEU A 63 -7.93 -5.16 4.84
C LEU A 63 -7.49 -5.92 6.11
N VAL A 64 -8.44 -6.42 6.89
CA VAL A 64 -8.17 -7.25 8.07
C VAL A 64 -7.44 -8.55 7.68
N GLU A 65 -7.88 -9.24 6.64
CA GLU A 65 -7.21 -10.45 6.17
C GLU A 65 -5.81 -10.17 5.61
N LEU A 66 -5.59 -9.04 4.93
CA LEU A 66 -4.26 -8.60 4.51
C LEU A 66 -3.33 -8.39 5.72
N VAL A 67 -3.81 -7.74 6.78
CA VAL A 67 -3.01 -7.51 8.01
C VAL A 67 -2.67 -8.84 8.69
N LYS A 68 -3.62 -9.78 8.76
CA LYS A 68 -3.37 -11.13 9.28
C LYS A 68 -2.33 -11.87 8.44
N LEU A 69 -2.45 -11.85 7.11
CA LEU A 69 -1.47 -12.45 6.20
C LEU A 69 -0.08 -11.84 6.42
N ALA A 70 0.02 -10.52 6.48
CA ALA A 70 1.26 -9.82 6.70
C ALA A 70 1.95 -10.22 8.01
N GLN A 71 1.17 -10.35 9.08
CA GLN A 71 1.66 -10.81 10.38
C GLN A 71 2.18 -12.25 10.31
N ARG A 72 1.43 -13.18 9.71
CA ARG A 72 1.83 -14.59 9.58
C ARG A 72 3.10 -14.76 8.75
N GLU A 73 3.25 -13.96 7.69
CA GLU A 73 4.32 -14.11 6.70
C GLU A 73 5.53 -13.21 6.96
N GLY A 74 5.50 -12.37 8.00
CA GLY A 74 6.55 -11.38 8.27
C GLY A 74 6.69 -10.33 7.17
N MET A 75 5.64 -10.10 6.37
CA MET A 75 5.62 -9.13 5.28
C MET A 75 5.29 -7.74 5.84
N SER A 76 6.10 -6.73 5.51
CA SER A 76 5.78 -5.34 5.87
C SER A 76 4.65 -4.80 5.00
N LEU A 77 3.69 -4.11 5.61
CA LEU A 77 2.66 -3.31 4.92
C LEU A 77 3.01 -1.83 5.00
N VAL A 78 2.72 -1.10 3.92
CA VAL A 78 2.81 0.36 3.88
C VAL A 78 1.47 0.93 3.43
N PRO A 79 0.71 1.61 4.32
CA PRO A 79 -0.54 2.25 3.93
C PRO A 79 -0.25 3.45 3.03
N ARG A 80 -1.06 3.61 1.99
CA ARG A 80 -0.91 4.69 1.01
C ARG A 80 -2.28 5.25 0.62
N GLY A 81 -2.44 6.56 0.72
CA GLY A 81 -3.52 7.31 0.05
C GLY A 81 -3.05 7.84 -1.29
N TRP A 82 -3.09 9.17 -1.47
CA TRP A 82 -2.66 9.84 -2.72
C TRP A 82 -1.16 10.21 -2.78
N ALA A 83 -0.40 9.91 -1.71
CA ALA A 83 1.05 10.11 -1.64
C ALA A 83 1.55 11.56 -1.85
N THR A 84 0.80 12.54 -1.32
CA THR A 84 1.08 13.96 -1.47
C THR A 84 1.85 14.59 -0.30
N SER A 85 2.24 13.82 0.73
CA SER A 85 2.92 14.38 1.90
C SER A 85 4.36 14.84 1.61
N GLY A 86 5.11 14.09 0.78
CA GLY A 86 6.48 14.43 0.39
C GLY A 86 7.55 14.19 1.47
N TYR A 87 7.16 13.62 2.62
CA TYR A 87 8.06 13.35 3.75
C TYR A 87 8.50 11.89 3.86
N GLY A 88 8.18 11.06 2.85
CA GLY A 88 8.64 9.70 2.76
C GLY A 88 7.82 8.65 3.52
N GLY A 89 6.71 9.05 4.18
CA GLY A 89 5.89 8.13 4.99
C GLY A 89 5.25 6.97 4.23
N VAL A 90 5.12 7.09 2.90
CA VAL A 90 4.59 6.05 2.02
C VAL A 90 5.68 5.30 1.25
N LEU A 91 6.96 5.57 1.52
CA LEU A 91 8.07 4.92 0.83
C LEU A 91 8.22 3.49 1.37
N PRO A 92 8.08 2.46 0.53
CA PRO A 92 8.18 1.08 0.97
C PRO A 92 9.63 0.69 1.17
N ARG A 93 9.91 -0.14 2.19
CA ARG A 93 11.14 -0.95 2.20
C ARG A 93 11.07 -1.98 1.07
N ASN A 94 12.22 -2.48 0.64
CA ASN A 94 12.28 -3.52 -0.39
C ASN A 94 11.39 -4.72 -0.02
N GLY A 95 10.49 -5.09 -0.92
CA GLY A 95 9.60 -6.24 -0.74
C GLY A 95 8.34 -5.98 0.11
N ALA A 96 8.16 -4.79 0.67
CA ALA A 96 6.93 -4.44 1.38
C ALA A 96 5.73 -4.37 0.42
N ALA A 97 4.55 -4.80 0.88
CA ALA A 97 3.32 -4.61 0.13
C ALA A 97 2.75 -3.22 0.42
N VAL A 98 2.55 -2.43 -0.64
CA VAL A 98 1.90 -1.13 -0.54
C VAL A 98 0.39 -1.35 -0.59
N VAL A 99 -0.31 -0.87 0.44
CA VAL A 99 -1.77 -0.96 0.56
C VAL A 99 -2.36 0.37 0.13
N ASP A 100 -2.87 0.41 -1.09
CA ASP A 100 -3.46 1.60 -1.70
C ASP A 100 -4.94 1.72 -1.32
N LEU A 101 -5.22 2.66 -0.42
CA LEU A 101 -6.54 3.01 0.09
C LEU A 101 -7.12 4.25 -0.62
N SER A 102 -6.49 4.76 -1.68
CA SER A 102 -6.99 5.96 -2.38
C SER A 102 -8.40 5.80 -2.97
N GLY A 103 -8.86 4.56 -3.19
CA GLY A 103 -10.22 4.23 -3.63
C GLY A 103 -11.28 4.21 -2.52
N TRP A 104 -10.90 4.35 -1.24
CA TRP A 104 -11.82 4.37 -0.10
C TRP A 104 -12.37 5.77 0.13
N GLN A 105 -13.30 6.18 -0.73
CA GLN A 105 -13.80 7.57 -0.80
C GLN A 105 -15.26 7.73 -0.36
N ARG A 106 -15.90 6.63 0.05
CA ARG A 106 -17.33 6.64 0.39
C ARG A 106 -17.53 7.27 1.77
N VAL A 107 -18.46 8.22 1.85
CA VAL A 107 -19.06 8.66 3.12
C VAL A 107 -20.13 7.64 3.52
N LEU A 108 -19.99 7.04 4.70
CA LEU A 108 -20.86 6.02 5.27
C LEU A 108 -22.09 6.63 5.99
N ALA A 109 -21.89 7.71 6.74
CA ALA A 109 -22.95 8.38 7.49
C ALA A 109 -22.66 9.88 7.69
N VAL A 110 -23.72 10.68 7.81
CA VAL A 110 -23.65 12.10 8.16
C VAL A 110 -24.68 12.38 9.25
N ASP A 111 -24.24 12.97 10.36
CA ASP A 111 -25.07 13.43 11.46
C ASP A 111 -25.04 14.97 11.55
N PRO A 112 -26.09 15.65 11.04
CA PRO A 112 -26.14 17.11 11.06
C PRO A 112 -26.34 17.71 12.46
N GLN A 113 -26.88 16.96 13.41
CA GLN A 113 -27.10 17.45 14.78
C GLN A 113 -25.79 17.39 15.57
N ALA A 114 -25.05 16.30 15.43
CA ALA A 114 -23.74 16.14 16.07
C ALA A 114 -22.59 16.83 15.31
N LEU A 115 -22.83 17.30 14.08
CA LEU A 115 -21.80 17.83 13.16
C LEU A 115 -20.68 16.82 12.88
N THR A 116 -21.03 15.54 12.68
CA THR A 116 -20.09 14.46 12.41
C THR A 116 -20.38 13.75 11.07
N ALA A 117 -19.36 13.10 10.53
CA ALA A 117 -19.47 12.20 9.38
C ALA A 117 -18.53 11.01 9.56
N THR A 118 -18.88 9.87 8.98
CA THR A 118 -18.06 8.64 8.93
C THR A 118 -18.06 8.13 7.51
#